data_AF-A0A412Z9A5-F1
#
_entry.id   AF-A0A412Z9A5-F1
#
_cell.length_a   1.000
_cell.length_b   1.000
_cell.length_c   1.000
_cell.angle_alpha   90.00
_cell.angle_beta   90.00
_cell.angle_gamma   90.00
#
_symmetry.space_group_name_H-M   'P 1'
#
loop_
_entity.id
_entity.type
_entity.pdbx_description
1 polymer ?
#
loop_
_entity_poly.entity_id
_entity_poly.type
_entity_poly.pdbx_seq_one_letter_code
_entity_poly.pdbx_strand_id
1 'polypeptide(L)'
;MKLTLNKFHVQDIQFAEASSFCSGVLYINKAELAEYLMEDTNIRSVDFDIARPGESVRIVPIKDVVQPRFKQSGSGQVFPGFVGDVETVGNGETNVLEDCAVATSGKIVAFQEGIIDMSGPGAEFNSFSKMNILVPLIYPVEGLDKHTHEATVRIAGLKTAAYMAKTTLGLEPDEKEVFEHESILEMGQKYPHLPKVVYVDMVQCQGLMHDTYVYGLNVKGILSTMIGPLEVLDGAIISGNCAAPGHKNATIHHENNPIILDLLRRHGKELCFVGVLLSNESAMLKEKKRAAYYTSSLSQLLGVDGVIVSEEGGGNPETDLMFNCRLHENKGIKTVLVTDEYCGRDGASQGLADVTPEADAVVTNGNGNQFVVLPKMERVIGDIETVRIITGGNVDSIGEDGTVSVEIAAIMGSCCEMGYEHMTTRLR
;
A
#
# COMPACT_ATOMS: atom_id res chain seq x y z
N MET A 1 16.09 -13.40 11.43
CA MET A 1 15.49 -12.22 12.06
C MET A 1 14.23 -12.63 12.80
N LYS A 2 13.83 -11.87 13.81
CA LYS A 2 12.61 -12.09 14.60
C LYS A 2 11.92 -10.77 14.84
N LEU A 3 10.66 -10.67 14.42
CA LEU A 3 9.80 -9.50 14.58
C LEU A 3 8.55 -9.92 15.35
N THR A 4 8.16 -9.13 16.34
CA THR A 4 6.89 -9.28 17.04
C THR A 4 6.04 -8.05 16.75
N LEU A 5 4.84 -8.27 16.20
CA LEU A 5 3.83 -7.23 16.06
C LEU A 5 2.92 -7.30 17.29
N ASN A 6 3.00 -6.25 18.12
CA ASN A 6 2.16 -6.05 19.29
C ASN A 6 0.89 -5.29 18.85
N LYS A 7 -0.23 -6.00 18.71
CA LYS A 7 -1.48 -5.47 18.14
C LYS A 7 -2.37 -4.89 19.23
N PHE A 8 -2.85 -3.68 18.98
CA PHE A 8 -3.81 -2.96 19.82
C PHE A 8 -5.05 -2.66 18.98
N HIS A 9 -6.21 -3.20 19.36
CA HIS A 9 -7.44 -3.02 18.60
C HIS A 9 -8.09 -1.66 18.91
N VAL A 10 -8.29 -0.85 17.87
CA VAL A 10 -8.91 0.48 17.99
C VAL A 10 -10.40 0.41 17.68
N GLN A 11 -11.21 0.49 18.72
CA GLN A 11 -12.66 0.52 18.64
C GLN A 11 -13.20 1.89 18.20
N ASP A 12 -12.52 2.97 18.58
CA ASP A 12 -12.91 4.34 18.22
C ASP A 12 -11.70 5.30 18.27
N ILE A 13 -11.79 6.38 17.51
CA ILE A 13 -10.87 7.53 17.58
C ILE A 13 -11.68 8.75 18.03
N GLN A 14 -11.15 9.51 18.99
CA GLN A 14 -11.79 10.71 19.52
C GLN A 14 -10.80 11.86 19.65
N PHE A 15 -11.27 13.09 19.45
CA PHE A 15 -10.49 14.28 19.80
C PHE A 15 -10.60 14.56 21.30
N ALA A 16 -9.48 14.92 21.93
CA ALA A 16 -9.40 15.23 23.35
C ALA A 16 -8.33 16.28 23.66
N GLU A 17 -8.27 16.73 24.90
CA GLU A 17 -7.25 17.68 25.39
C GLU A 17 -5.86 17.02 25.57
N ALA A 18 -5.75 15.70 25.52
CA ALA A 18 -4.49 14.97 25.62
C ALA A 18 -4.55 13.68 24.79
N SER A 19 -3.45 13.36 24.11
CA SER A 19 -3.36 12.12 23.35
C SER A 19 -3.06 10.93 24.24
N SER A 20 -3.81 9.84 24.07
CA SER A 20 -3.62 8.60 24.82
C SER A 20 -4.37 7.44 24.17
N PHE A 21 -3.95 6.21 24.47
CA PHE A 21 -4.73 5.01 24.15
C PHE A 21 -5.25 4.40 25.44
N CYS A 22 -6.57 4.20 25.55
CA CYS A 22 -7.18 3.61 26.74
C CYS A 22 -8.43 2.80 26.38
N SER A 23 -8.46 1.53 26.79
CA SER A 23 -9.62 0.64 26.64
C SER A 23 -10.17 0.58 25.21
N GLY A 24 -9.28 0.48 24.22
CA GLY A 24 -9.65 0.42 22.80
C GLY A 24 -10.00 1.76 22.16
N VAL A 25 -9.97 2.89 22.89
CA VAL A 25 -10.21 4.22 22.33
C VAL A 25 -8.89 4.99 22.21
N LEU A 26 -8.64 5.51 21.01
CA LEU A 26 -7.51 6.39 20.72
C LEU A 26 -7.95 7.85 20.82
N TYR A 27 -7.46 8.54 21.84
CA TYR A 27 -7.67 9.97 22.02
C TYR A 27 -6.54 10.75 21.36
N ILE A 28 -6.89 11.79 20.60
CA ILE A 28 -5.95 12.63 19.84
C ILE A 28 -6.14 14.10 20.21
N ASN A 29 -5.07 14.74 20.66
CA ASN A 29 -4.99 16.19 20.79
C ASN A 29 -4.66 16.83 19.44
N LYS A 30 -5.64 17.56 18.87
CA LYS A 30 -5.48 18.24 17.58
C LYS A 30 -4.40 19.33 17.61
N ALA A 31 -4.29 20.09 18.69
CA ALA A 31 -3.33 21.18 18.78
C ALA A 31 -1.89 20.65 18.88
N GLU A 32 -1.68 19.63 19.71
CA GLU A 32 -0.37 18.96 19.86
C GLU A 32 0.08 18.31 18.55
N LEU A 33 -0.82 17.58 17.88
CA LEU A 33 -0.50 16.96 16.60
C LEU A 33 -0.28 18.01 15.49
N ALA A 34 -1.08 19.07 15.44
CA ALA A 34 -0.86 20.17 14.50
C ALA A 34 0.52 20.81 14.70
N GLU A 35 0.92 21.10 15.94
CA GLU A 35 2.22 21.68 16.27
C GLU A 35 3.37 20.76 15.82
N TYR A 36 3.27 19.46 16.09
CA TYR A 36 4.26 18.46 15.66
C TYR A 36 4.40 18.34 14.14
N LEU A 37 3.28 18.42 13.40
CA LEU A 37 3.33 18.37 11.94
C LEU A 37 3.88 19.68 11.36
N MET A 38 3.52 20.82 11.93
CA MET A 38 3.96 22.16 11.50
C MET A 38 5.40 22.51 11.89
N GLU A 39 6.13 21.60 12.55
CA GLU A 39 7.60 21.62 12.57
C GLU A 39 8.18 21.65 11.14
N ASP A 40 7.48 21.03 10.17
CA ASP A 40 7.78 21.23 8.75
C ASP A 40 7.27 22.60 8.28
N THR A 41 8.21 23.50 8.02
CA THR A 41 7.93 24.87 7.57
C THR A 41 7.23 24.96 6.21
N ASN A 42 7.16 23.86 5.46
CA ASN A 42 6.38 23.79 4.22
C ASN A 42 4.87 23.68 4.47
N ILE A 43 4.44 23.43 5.72
CA ILE A 43 3.02 23.33 6.08
C ILE A 43 2.51 24.67 6.60
N ARG A 44 1.51 25.25 5.92
CA ARG A 44 0.85 26.48 6.36
C ARG A 44 -0.14 26.24 7.48
N SER A 45 -0.91 25.18 7.36
CA SER A 45 -1.96 24.81 8.32
C SER A 45 -2.33 23.34 8.17
N VAL A 46 -2.81 22.75 9.27
CA VAL A 46 -3.37 21.40 9.31
C VAL A 46 -4.71 21.44 10.02
N ASP A 47 -5.66 20.63 9.55
CA ASP A 47 -6.86 20.28 10.29
C ASP A 47 -7.00 18.75 10.35
N PHE A 48 -7.92 18.24 11.17
CA PHE A 48 -8.17 16.82 11.35
C PHE A 48 -9.66 16.55 11.44
N ASP A 49 -10.08 15.48 10.77
CA ASP A 49 -11.42 14.91 10.90
C ASP A 49 -11.33 13.39 11.14
N ILE A 50 -12.43 12.79 11.56
CA ILE A 50 -12.53 11.35 11.87
C ILE A 50 -13.71 10.77 11.09
N ALA A 51 -13.48 9.65 10.41
CA ALA A 51 -14.52 8.89 9.74
C ALA A 51 -14.62 7.49 10.34
N ARG A 52 -15.83 7.04 10.67
CA ARG A 52 -16.07 5.72 11.28
C ARG A 52 -16.81 4.79 10.34
N PRO A 53 -16.65 3.46 10.53
CA PRO A 53 -17.39 2.48 9.74
C PRO A 53 -18.90 2.69 9.81
N GLY A 54 -19.56 2.71 8.65
CA GLY A 54 -21.00 2.89 8.52
C GLY A 54 -21.49 4.33 8.57
N GLU A 55 -20.65 5.33 8.87
CA GLU A 55 -21.04 6.74 8.77
C GLU A 55 -21.31 7.13 7.30
N SER A 56 -22.24 8.07 7.07
CA SER A 56 -22.47 8.65 5.73
C SER A 56 -21.40 9.68 5.41
N VAL A 57 -20.17 9.20 5.21
CA VAL A 57 -18.96 10.01 5.02
C VAL A 57 -18.21 9.54 3.76
N ARG A 58 -17.78 10.50 2.94
CA ARG A 58 -16.81 10.30 1.86
C ARG A 58 -15.51 11.04 2.17
N ILE A 59 -14.37 10.36 2.01
CA ILE A 59 -13.03 10.97 2.09
C ILE A 59 -12.47 11.07 0.67
N VAL A 60 -12.10 12.27 0.23
CA VAL A 60 -11.55 12.52 -1.11
C VAL A 60 -10.89 13.91 -1.18
N PRO A 61 -9.74 14.10 -1.84
CA PRO A 61 -8.85 13.07 -2.40
C PRO A 61 -8.00 12.42 -1.31
N ILE A 62 -7.60 11.16 -1.51
CA ILE A 62 -6.74 10.41 -0.58
C ILE A 62 -5.35 10.23 -1.18
N LYS A 63 -4.35 10.81 -0.50
CA LYS A 63 -2.92 10.72 -0.85
C LYS A 63 -2.36 9.32 -0.62
N ASP A 64 -2.62 8.78 0.56
CA ASP A 64 -2.12 7.49 1.03
C ASP A 64 -2.95 7.05 2.24
N VAL A 65 -2.95 5.75 2.49
CA VAL A 65 -3.55 5.12 3.67
C VAL A 65 -2.46 4.36 4.40
N VAL A 66 -2.27 4.66 5.68
CA VAL A 66 -1.15 4.17 6.49
C VAL A 66 -1.69 3.51 7.76
N GLN A 67 -1.21 2.32 8.10
CA GLN A 67 -1.51 1.73 9.40
C GLN A 67 -0.63 2.38 10.46
N PRO A 68 -1.18 2.84 11.60
CA PRO A 68 -0.36 3.37 12.67
C PRO A 68 0.56 2.30 13.25
N ARG A 69 1.86 2.52 13.17
CA ARG A 69 2.88 1.65 13.77
C ARG A 69 3.94 2.44 14.51
N PHE A 70 4.53 1.87 15.56
CA PHE A 70 5.64 2.49 16.29
C PHE A 70 6.57 1.42 16.87
N LYS A 71 7.88 1.55 16.67
CA LYS A 71 8.83 0.54 17.15
C LYS A 71 9.08 0.73 18.65
N GLN A 72 8.79 -0.32 19.43
CA GLN A 72 9.02 -0.37 20.86
C GLN A 72 10.45 -0.82 21.21
N SER A 73 10.99 -1.81 20.50
CA SER A 73 12.35 -2.32 20.70
C SER A 73 12.93 -2.93 19.41
N GLY A 74 14.25 -2.99 19.26
CA GLY A 74 14.91 -3.43 18.03
C GLY A 74 15.69 -2.30 17.35
N SER A 75 16.12 -2.51 16.10
CA SER A 75 16.80 -1.47 15.32
C SER A 75 15.83 -0.53 14.59
N GLY A 76 16.22 0.74 14.49
CA GLY A 76 15.48 1.76 13.76
C GLY A 76 14.10 2.11 14.32
N GLN A 77 13.36 2.88 13.52
CA GLN A 77 11.94 3.17 13.70
C GLN A 77 11.20 2.85 12.40
N VAL A 78 9.87 2.82 12.46
CA VAL A 78 9.02 2.60 11.28
C VAL A 78 9.21 3.71 10.24
N PHE A 79 8.90 3.42 8.98
CA PHE A 79 9.09 4.33 7.84
C PHE A 79 10.51 4.94 7.80
N PRO A 80 11.56 4.09 7.80
CA PRO A 80 12.95 4.54 7.87
C PRO A 80 13.31 5.45 6.70
N GLY A 81 14.02 6.53 6.99
CA GLY A 81 14.32 7.61 6.05
C GLY A 81 13.25 8.70 5.97
N PHE A 82 12.11 8.55 6.67
CA PHE A 82 11.07 9.57 6.79
C PHE A 82 10.72 9.88 8.24
N VAL A 83 10.24 8.88 8.99
CA VAL A 83 9.94 9.03 10.43
C VAL A 83 11.13 8.56 11.26
N GLY A 84 11.61 7.35 11.00
CA GLY A 84 12.89 6.87 11.53
C GLY A 84 14.09 7.37 10.74
N ASP A 85 15.27 7.29 11.35
CA ASP A 85 16.53 7.40 10.60
C ASP A 85 16.68 6.20 9.64
N VAL A 86 17.69 6.24 8.77
CA VAL A 86 17.96 5.21 7.76
C VAL A 86 18.66 4.00 8.42
N GLU A 87 17.89 3.25 9.20
CA GLU A 87 18.30 2.00 9.84
C GLU A 87 17.45 0.83 9.35
N THR A 88 18.05 -0.36 9.23
CA THR A 88 17.33 -1.58 8.85
C THR A 88 16.27 -1.95 9.89
N VAL A 89 15.05 -2.20 9.44
CA VAL A 89 13.91 -2.64 10.27
C VAL A 89 13.72 -4.17 10.19
N GLY A 90 12.57 -4.71 10.59
CA GLY A 90 12.26 -6.14 10.48
C GLY A 90 12.75 -7.00 11.65
N ASN A 91 13.06 -6.39 12.79
CA ASN A 91 13.38 -7.10 14.03
C ASN A 91 12.92 -6.35 15.28
N GLY A 92 12.80 -7.09 16.38
CA GLY A 92 12.39 -6.56 17.68
C GLY A 92 10.88 -6.57 17.85
N GLU A 93 10.33 -5.53 18.45
CA GLU A 93 8.91 -5.38 18.76
C GLU A 93 8.38 -4.06 18.16
N THR A 94 7.31 -4.18 17.38
CA THR A 94 6.60 -3.05 16.76
C THR A 94 5.17 -3.05 17.24
N ASN A 95 4.71 -1.94 17.82
CA ASN A 95 3.32 -1.76 18.18
C ASN A 95 2.53 -1.37 16.93
N VAL A 96 1.40 -2.00 16.73
CA VAL A 96 0.51 -1.84 15.58
C VAL A 96 -0.88 -1.51 16.10
N LEU A 97 -1.47 -0.42 15.61
CA LEU A 97 -2.89 -0.16 15.84
C LEU A 97 -3.71 -0.86 14.76
N GLU A 98 -4.52 -1.83 15.18
CA GLU A 98 -5.47 -2.55 14.33
C GLU A 98 -6.81 -1.82 14.28
N ASP A 99 -7.62 -2.11 13.26
CA ASP A 99 -8.96 -1.54 13.05
C ASP A 99 -9.00 0.00 12.88
N CYS A 100 -7.84 0.60 12.59
CA CYS A 100 -7.75 2.01 12.27
C CYS A 100 -6.69 2.32 11.21
N ALA A 101 -6.80 3.50 10.60
CA ALA A 101 -5.83 3.99 9.63
C ALA A 101 -5.69 5.51 9.69
N VAL A 102 -4.60 6.01 9.10
CA VAL A 102 -4.46 7.40 8.68
C VAL A 102 -4.73 7.48 7.18
N ALA A 103 -5.74 8.22 6.77
CA ALA A 103 -5.97 8.54 5.36
C ALA A 103 -5.58 10.00 5.12
N THR A 104 -4.46 10.23 4.46
CA THR A 104 -3.94 11.60 4.30
C THR A 104 -4.69 12.33 3.20
N SER A 105 -5.19 13.53 3.50
CA SER A 105 -5.96 14.35 2.55
C SER A 105 -5.59 15.84 2.68
N GLY A 106 -6.39 16.72 2.09
CA GLY A 106 -6.17 18.17 2.04
C GLY A 106 -5.96 18.65 0.61
N LYS A 107 -4.99 19.55 0.41
CA LYS A 107 -4.67 20.04 -0.94
C LYS A 107 -3.68 19.08 -1.60
N ILE A 108 -4.09 18.38 -2.65
CA ILE A 108 -3.24 17.46 -3.41
C ILE A 108 -3.05 17.99 -4.85
N VAL A 109 -1.90 17.73 -5.46
CA VAL A 109 -1.56 18.24 -6.81
C VAL A 109 -2.02 17.28 -7.90
N ALA A 110 -2.04 15.97 -7.63
CA ALA A 110 -2.23 14.91 -8.62
C ALA A 110 -3.70 14.54 -8.88
N PHE A 111 -3.92 13.96 -10.06
CA PHE A 111 -5.21 13.45 -10.57
C PHE A 111 -5.39 11.94 -10.31
N GLN A 112 -4.57 11.35 -9.44
CA GLN A 112 -4.43 9.91 -9.25
C GLN A 112 -4.67 9.51 -7.78
N GLU A 113 -5.59 10.23 -7.15
CA GLU A 113 -5.96 10.04 -5.75
C GLU A 113 -7.34 9.42 -5.63
N GLY A 114 -7.60 8.74 -4.52
CA GLY A 114 -8.75 7.86 -4.37
C GLY A 114 -9.92 8.44 -3.59
N ILE A 115 -11.01 7.68 -3.63
CA ILE A 115 -12.22 7.83 -2.79
C ILE A 115 -12.26 6.70 -1.77
N ILE A 116 -12.65 7.02 -0.53
CA ILE A 116 -13.18 6.06 0.44
C ILE A 116 -14.59 6.52 0.84
N ASP A 117 -15.57 5.66 0.60
CA ASP A 117 -16.91 5.79 1.19
C ASP A 117 -16.98 4.90 2.43
N MET A 118 -17.43 5.45 3.56
CA MET A 118 -17.55 4.70 4.81
C MET A 118 -18.86 3.89 4.91
N SER A 119 -19.78 4.08 3.97
CA SER A 119 -21.05 3.35 3.90
C SER A 119 -21.55 3.22 2.45
N GLY A 120 -22.58 2.39 2.25
CA GLY A 120 -23.18 2.17 0.93
C GLY A 120 -22.29 1.33 0.01
N PRO A 121 -22.59 1.28 -1.29
CA PRO A 121 -21.92 0.38 -2.24
C PRO A 121 -20.42 0.66 -2.38
N GLY A 122 -19.97 1.91 -2.20
CA GLY A 122 -18.55 2.27 -2.25
C GLY A 122 -17.72 1.61 -1.15
N ALA A 123 -18.32 1.38 0.02
CA ALA A 123 -17.67 0.75 1.17
C ALA A 123 -17.37 -0.74 0.96
N GLU A 124 -18.09 -1.41 0.05
CA GLU A 124 -17.91 -2.84 -0.22
C GLU A 124 -16.67 -3.13 -1.07
N PHE A 125 -16.10 -2.11 -1.71
CA PHE A 125 -14.97 -2.27 -2.65
C PHE A 125 -13.60 -2.15 -2.00
N ASN A 126 -13.50 -1.70 -0.75
CA ASN A 126 -12.23 -1.64 -0.04
C ASN A 126 -12.41 -1.94 1.45
N SER A 127 -11.36 -2.44 2.07
CA SER A 127 -11.34 -2.80 3.49
C SER A 127 -11.18 -1.59 4.42
N PHE A 128 -10.74 -0.44 3.91
CA PHE A 128 -10.55 0.78 4.70
C PHE A 128 -11.86 1.31 5.29
N SER A 129 -12.98 1.13 4.59
CA SER A 129 -14.32 1.52 5.06
C SER A 129 -14.72 0.86 6.39
N LYS A 130 -14.04 -0.23 6.78
CA LYS A 130 -14.26 -0.98 8.03
C LYS A 130 -13.36 -0.52 9.17
N MET A 131 -12.50 0.47 8.94
CA MET A 131 -11.56 1.00 9.92
C MET A 131 -12.04 2.34 10.48
N ASN A 132 -11.62 2.67 11.71
CA ASN A 132 -11.68 4.03 12.21
C ASN A 132 -10.56 4.86 11.55
N ILE A 133 -10.90 5.91 10.81
CA ILE A 133 -9.93 6.68 10.04
C ILE A 133 -9.72 8.06 10.65
N LEU A 134 -8.48 8.40 11.00
CA LEU A 134 -8.06 9.78 11.23
C LEU A 134 -7.61 10.40 9.91
N VAL A 135 -8.21 11.53 9.53
CA VAL A 135 -7.94 12.22 8.27
C VAL A 135 -7.19 13.53 8.55
N PRO A 136 -5.85 13.57 8.46
CA PRO A 136 -5.11 14.82 8.46
C PRO A 136 -5.33 15.55 7.12
N LEU A 137 -5.84 16.78 7.20
CA LEU A 137 -6.03 17.69 6.08
C LEU A 137 -4.85 18.65 6.00
N ILE A 138 -3.89 18.35 5.12
CA ILE A 138 -2.64 19.09 5.00
C ILE A 138 -2.79 20.21 3.98
N TYR A 139 -2.44 21.44 4.38
CA TYR A 139 -2.38 22.60 3.50
C TYR A 139 -0.96 23.16 3.47
N PRO A 140 -0.14 22.77 2.47
CA PRO A 140 1.19 23.32 2.30
C PRO A 140 1.17 24.83 1.97
N VAL A 141 2.30 25.51 2.18
CA VAL A 141 2.49 26.92 1.82
C VAL A 141 2.30 27.15 0.32
N GLU A 142 1.80 28.33 -0.05
CA GLU A 142 1.55 28.65 -1.46
C GLU A 142 2.86 28.81 -2.23
N GLY A 143 2.86 28.35 -3.49
CA GLY A 143 4.01 28.51 -4.39
C GLY A 143 5.09 27.43 -4.28
N LEU A 144 4.92 26.40 -3.44
CA LEU A 144 5.78 25.21 -3.48
C LEU A 144 5.73 24.56 -4.86
N ASP A 145 6.87 24.02 -5.29
CA ASP A 145 6.88 23.14 -6.45
C ASP A 145 6.11 21.85 -6.15
N LYS A 146 5.64 21.20 -7.21
CA LYS A 146 4.76 20.03 -7.08
C LYS A 146 5.40 18.86 -6.33
N HIS A 147 6.71 18.63 -6.50
CA HIS A 147 7.38 17.51 -5.84
C HIS A 147 7.52 17.75 -4.33
N THR A 148 7.94 18.96 -3.95
CA THR A 148 8.04 19.35 -2.53
C THR A 148 6.66 19.34 -1.85
N HIS A 149 5.63 19.84 -2.54
CA HIS A 149 4.24 19.80 -2.05
C HIS A 149 3.82 18.35 -1.73
N GLU A 150 3.98 17.44 -2.68
CA GLU A 150 3.57 16.04 -2.53
C GLU A 150 4.37 15.31 -1.44
N ALA A 151 5.68 15.58 -1.35
CA ALA A 151 6.51 15.03 -0.28
C ALA A 151 6.06 15.54 1.11
N THR A 152 5.74 16.83 1.22
CA THR A 152 5.26 17.45 2.48
C THR A 152 3.99 16.76 2.97
N VAL A 153 3.00 16.57 2.08
CA VAL A 153 1.74 15.90 2.43
C VAL A 153 1.97 14.45 2.85
N ARG A 154 2.80 13.70 2.12
CA ARG A 154 3.12 12.30 2.45
C ARG A 154 3.76 12.17 3.84
N ILE A 155 4.80 12.97 4.10
CA ILE A 155 5.55 12.90 5.36
C ILE A 155 4.63 13.24 6.54
N ALA A 156 3.74 14.21 6.39
CA ALA A 156 2.77 14.53 7.44
C ALA A 156 1.81 13.36 7.75
N GLY A 157 1.39 12.60 6.73
CA GLY A 157 0.63 11.37 6.91
C GLY A 157 1.37 10.31 7.72
N LEU A 158 2.62 10.02 7.35
CA LEU A 158 3.47 9.03 8.04
C LEU A 158 3.76 9.45 9.48
N LYS A 159 4.08 10.74 9.72
CA LYS A 159 4.27 11.30 11.06
C LYS A 159 2.99 11.17 11.91
N THR A 160 1.82 11.37 11.32
CA THR A 160 0.52 11.18 12.00
C THR A 160 0.32 9.72 12.42
N ALA A 161 0.60 8.77 11.54
CA ALA A 161 0.48 7.34 11.83
C ALA A 161 1.43 6.91 12.96
N ALA A 162 2.69 7.33 12.90
CA ALA A 162 3.65 7.05 13.97
C ALA A 162 3.27 7.72 15.30
N TYR A 163 2.75 8.94 15.26
CA TYR A 163 2.26 9.66 16.44
C TYR A 163 1.12 8.90 17.14
N MET A 164 0.14 8.42 16.37
CA MET A 164 -0.97 7.63 16.89
C MET A 164 -0.47 6.38 17.62
N ALA A 165 0.38 5.57 16.98
CA ALA A 165 0.86 4.32 17.56
C ALA A 165 1.81 4.53 18.75
N LYS A 166 2.55 5.65 18.82
CA LYS A 166 3.40 6.00 19.96
C LYS A 166 2.64 6.05 21.29
N THR A 167 1.34 6.35 21.26
CA THR A 167 0.49 6.39 22.46
C THR A 167 0.34 5.04 23.17
N THR A 168 0.75 3.94 22.52
CA THR A 168 0.72 2.58 23.08
C THR A 168 1.98 2.18 23.83
N LEU A 169 3.03 3.02 23.83
CA LEU A 169 4.29 2.69 24.48
C LEU A 169 4.09 2.39 25.98
N GLY A 170 4.57 1.20 26.40
CA GLY A 170 4.46 0.74 27.78
C GLY A 170 3.09 0.17 28.17
N LEU A 171 2.16 0.03 27.22
CA LEU A 171 0.90 -0.68 27.39
C LEU A 171 1.02 -2.15 26.98
N GLU A 172 0.15 -3.00 27.52
CA GLU A 172 0.06 -4.40 27.11
C GLU A 172 -0.83 -4.50 25.85
N PRO A 173 -0.37 -5.18 24.77
CA PRO A 173 -1.17 -5.38 23.57
C PRO A 173 -2.27 -6.43 23.78
N ASP A 174 -3.28 -6.36 22.93
CA ASP A 174 -4.39 -7.32 22.89
C ASP A 174 -3.94 -8.67 22.28
N GLU A 175 -3.09 -8.61 21.25
CA GLU A 175 -2.51 -9.77 20.57
C GLU A 175 -1.01 -9.55 20.29
N LYS A 176 -0.25 -10.64 20.26
CA LYS A 176 1.13 -10.65 19.75
C LYS A 176 1.25 -11.63 18.60
N GLU A 177 1.64 -11.15 17.43
CA GLU A 177 1.98 -12.01 16.29
C GLU A 177 3.50 -12.02 16.11
N VAL A 178 4.10 -13.21 16.15
CA VAL A 178 5.57 -13.37 16.11
C VAL A 178 5.95 -14.03 14.79
N PHE A 179 6.85 -13.38 14.06
CA PHE A 179 7.43 -13.90 12.83
C PHE A 179 8.92 -14.14 12.98
N GLU A 180 9.38 -15.24 12.42
CA GLU A 180 10.79 -15.59 12.31
C GLU A 180 11.11 -15.90 10.86
N HIS A 181 12.26 -15.40 10.39
CA HIS A 181 12.75 -15.65 9.04
C HIS A 181 14.27 -15.82 9.10
N GLU A 182 14.76 -17.03 8.87
CA GLU A 182 16.18 -17.37 8.99
C GLU A 182 17.02 -16.84 7.82
N SER A 183 18.34 -16.92 7.96
CA SER A 183 19.22 -16.64 6.82
C SER A 183 19.04 -17.68 5.71
N ILE A 184 19.37 -17.29 4.47
CA ILE A 184 19.26 -18.18 3.30
C ILE A 184 20.04 -19.49 3.49
N LEU A 185 21.22 -19.43 4.11
CA LEU A 185 22.04 -20.61 4.37
C LEU A 185 21.40 -21.55 5.40
N GLU A 186 20.81 -21.01 6.45
CA GLU A 186 20.10 -21.79 7.47
C GLU A 186 18.84 -22.43 6.88
N MET A 187 18.07 -21.68 6.09
CA MET A 187 16.90 -22.20 5.39
C MET A 187 17.27 -23.38 4.46
N GLY A 188 18.36 -23.24 3.69
CA GLY A 188 18.84 -24.31 2.82
C GLY A 188 19.24 -25.60 3.55
N GLN A 189 19.69 -25.49 4.81
CA GLN A 189 20.01 -26.66 5.65
C GLN A 189 18.79 -27.25 6.32
N LYS A 190 17.87 -26.42 6.82
CA LYS A 190 16.68 -26.86 7.56
C LYS A 190 15.60 -27.45 6.65
N TYR A 191 15.45 -26.90 5.44
CA TYR A 191 14.35 -27.23 4.53
C TYR A 191 14.85 -27.74 3.16
N PRO A 192 15.74 -28.74 3.11
CA PRO A 192 16.40 -29.16 1.87
C PRO A 192 15.43 -29.74 0.83
N HIS A 193 14.27 -30.23 1.28
CA HIS A 193 13.28 -30.91 0.44
C HIS A 193 12.05 -30.07 0.10
N LEU A 194 11.91 -28.88 0.68
CA LEU A 194 10.78 -28.01 0.38
C LEU A 194 11.04 -27.19 -0.89
N PRO A 195 10.00 -26.91 -1.71
CA PRO A 195 10.13 -26.02 -2.85
C PRO A 195 10.52 -24.62 -2.35
N LYS A 196 11.58 -24.06 -2.92
CA LYS A 196 12.09 -22.74 -2.59
C LYS A 196 11.32 -21.72 -3.40
N VAL A 197 10.65 -20.80 -2.70
CA VAL A 197 9.80 -19.78 -3.33
C VAL A 197 10.28 -18.41 -2.93
N VAL A 198 10.34 -17.49 -3.89
CA VAL A 198 10.61 -16.07 -3.63
C VAL A 198 9.41 -15.25 -4.13
N TYR A 199 9.15 -14.13 -3.47
CA TYR A 199 8.13 -13.19 -3.91
C TYR A 199 8.82 -12.04 -4.67
N VAL A 200 8.40 -11.79 -5.90
CA VAL A 200 8.80 -10.63 -6.68
C VAL A 200 7.72 -9.56 -6.50
N ASP A 201 8.04 -8.57 -5.67
CA ASP A 201 7.18 -7.41 -5.42
C ASP A 201 7.52 -6.34 -6.46
N MET A 202 6.62 -6.11 -7.42
CA MET A 202 6.79 -5.01 -8.37
C MET A 202 6.49 -3.70 -7.65
N VAL A 203 7.51 -2.85 -7.56
CA VAL A 203 7.41 -1.56 -6.88
C VAL A 203 7.35 -0.45 -7.91
N GLN A 204 6.23 0.26 -7.91
CA GLN A 204 5.85 1.24 -8.92
C GLN A 204 6.80 2.46 -8.91
N CYS A 205 7.43 2.75 -10.06
CA CYS A 205 8.21 3.97 -10.29
C CYS A 205 7.97 4.65 -11.64
N GLN A 206 6.73 4.55 -12.12
CA GLN A 206 6.23 5.23 -13.32
C GLN A 206 5.64 6.62 -13.05
N GLY A 207 5.61 7.06 -11.80
CA GLY A 207 4.95 8.29 -11.42
C GLY A 207 5.64 9.53 -12.00
N LEU A 208 4.83 10.53 -12.35
CA LEU A 208 5.35 11.82 -12.84
C LEU A 208 5.91 12.69 -11.72
N MET A 209 5.36 12.59 -10.51
CA MET A 209 5.70 13.44 -9.37
C MET A 209 6.37 12.67 -8.22
N HIS A 210 5.95 11.44 -8.00
CA HIS A 210 6.42 10.60 -6.91
C HIS A 210 6.20 9.12 -7.25
N ASP A 211 6.99 8.28 -6.61
CA ASP A 211 7.04 6.83 -6.81
C ASP A 211 6.97 6.12 -5.45
N THR A 212 6.95 4.79 -5.44
CA THR A 212 7.13 4.01 -4.21
C THR A 212 8.54 4.22 -3.65
N TYR A 213 8.68 4.23 -2.32
CA TYR A 213 9.96 4.44 -1.63
C TYR A 213 10.32 3.24 -0.79
N VAL A 214 11.61 2.94 -0.74
CA VAL A 214 12.19 1.87 0.08
C VAL A 214 13.30 2.49 0.92
N TYR A 215 13.19 2.44 2.25
CA TYR A 215 14.15 3.08 3.17
C TYR A 215 14.42 4.57 2.85
N GLY A 216 13.36 5.34 2.56
CA GLY A 216 13.48 6.76 2.21
C GLY A 216 13.95 7.04 0.78
N LEU A 217 14.36 6.01 0.04
CA LEU A 217 14.90 6.15 -1.31
C LEU A 217 13.83 5.83 -2.36
N ASN A 218 13.67 6.74 -3.32
CA ASN A 218 12.80 6.49 -4.47
C ASN A 218 13.34 5.30 -5.29
N VAL A 219 12.49 4.29 -5.53
CA VAL A 219 12.91 3.03 -6.18
C VAL A 219 13.35 3.21 -7.62
N LYS A 220 13.03 4.31 -8.30
CA LYS A 220 13.57 4.64 -9.62
C LYS A 220 15.11 4.70 -9.66
N GLY A 221 15.73 4.99 -8.52
CA GLY A 221 17.19 5.18 -8.38
C GLY A 221 18.00 3.91 -8.10
N ILE A 222 17.36 2.76 -7.91
CA ILE A 222 18.06 1.52 -7.50
C ILE A 222 18.08 0.47 -8.62
N LEU A 223 18.95 -0.53 -8.48
CA LEU A 223 18.78 -1.79 -9.21
C LEU A 223 17.80 -2.65 -8.41
N SER A 224 17.06 -3.55 -9.08
CA SER A 224 16.26 -4.56 -8.38
C SER A 224 17.10 -5.23 -7.29
N THR A 225 16.53 -5.37 -6.10
CA THR A 225 17.26 -5.80 -4.90
C THR A 225 16.47 -6.84 -4.12
N MET A 226 17.11 -7.46 -3.14
CA MET A 226 16.45 -8.34 -2.19
C MET A 226 16.28 -7.63 -0.85
N ILE A 227 15.14 -7.86 -0.21
CA ILE A 227 14.84 -7.41 1.15
C ILE A 227 14.22 -8.57 1.94
N GLY A 228 14.38 -8.56 3.27
CA GLY A 228 13.72 -9.50 4.16
C GLY A 228 12.21 -9.23 4.23
N PRO A 229 11.38 -10.28 4.31
CA PRO A 229 9.92 -10.13 4.39
C PRO A 229 9.49 -9.38 5.67
N LEU A 230 10.23 -9.56 6.77
CA LEU A 230 9.94 -8.87 8.03
C LEU A 230 10.22 -7.38 7.94
N GLU A 231 11.12 -6.95 7.06
CA GLU A 231 11.38 -5.52 6.85
C GLU A 231 10.19 -4.83 6.19
N VAL A 232 9.57 -5.51 5.21
CA VAL A 232 8.35 -5.02 4.53
C VAL A 232 7.21 -4.90 5.55
N LEU A 233 6.99 -5.93 6.37
CA LEU A 233 6.04 -5.91 7.49
C LEU A 233 6.46 -4.95 8.62
N ASP A 234 7.51 -4.16 8.49
CA ASP A 234 7.96 -3.22 9.52
C ASP A 234 8.18 -1.82 8.95
N GLY A 235 7.52 -1.55 7.81
CA GLY A 235 7.42 -0.22 7.21
C GLY A 235 8.58 0.15 6.29
N ALA A 236 9.39 -0.81 5.82
CA ALA A 236 10.50 -0.52 4.91
C ALA A 236 10.06 0.05 3.55
N ILE A 237 8.84 -0.28 3.11
CA ILE A 237 8.23 0.20 1.87
C ILE A 237 7.08 1.12 2.22
N ILE A 238 7.04 2.30 1.60
CA ILE A 238 5.90 3.20 1.69
C ILE A 238 5.40 3.55 0.29
N SER A 239 4.10 3.76 0.19
CA SER A 239 3.50 4.22 -1.04
C SER A 239 3.83 5.69 -1.28
N GLY A 240 4.31 5.94 -2.47
CA GLY A 240 4.27 7.27 -3.05
C GLY A 240 3.95 7.17 -4.52
N ASN A 241 3.31 6.10 -4.98
CA ASN A 241 3.04 5.94 -6.39
C ASN A 241 1.98 6.93 -6.90
N CYS A 242 1.92 7.10 -8.22
CA CYS A 242 0.94 7.92 -8.92
C CYS A 242 0.29 7.02 -9.98
N ALA A 243 -0.63 6.16 -9.54
CA ALA A 243 -1.35 5.17 -10.34
C ALA A 243 -2.88 5.37 -10.19
N ALA A 244 -3.70 4.60 -10.90
CA ALA A 244 -5.14 4.60 -10.62
C ALA A 244 -5.37 4.15 -9.17
N PRO A 245 -6.25 4.82 -8.41
CA PRO A 245 -6.48 4.51 -7.00
C PRO A 245 -6.83 3.04 -6.70
N GLY A 246 -7.55 2.38 -7.62
CA GLY A 246 -7.99 0.98 -7.46
C GLY A 246 -6.84 -0.01 -7.32
N HIS A 247 -5.83 0.09 -8.19
CA HIS A 247 -4.65 -0.80 -8.19
C HIS A 247 -3.42 -0.15 -7.53
N LYS A 248 -3.61 0.97 -6.83
CA LYS A 248 -2.55 1.61 -6.05
C LYS A 248 -2.35 0.82 -4.76
N ASN A 249 -1.13 0.32 -4.56
CA ASN A 249 -0.74 -0.21 -3.26
C ASN A 249 -0.49 0.98 -2.31
N ALA A 250 -1.38 1.16 -1.32
CA ALA A 250 -1.19 2.11 -0.23
C ALA A 250 -0.14 1.59 0.75
N THR A 251 0.41 2.45 1.61
CA THR A 251 1.41 2.03 2.61
C THR A 251 0.88 0.88 3.48
N ILE A 252 -0.39 0.95 3.89
CA ILE A 252 -1.06 -0.12 4.66
C ILE A 252 -1.10 -1.47 3.93
N HIS A 253 -1.13 -1.50 2.59
CA HIS A 253 -1.07 -2.74 1.82
C HIS A 253 0.32 -3.38 1.91
N HIS A 254 1.40 -2.58 1.86
CA HIS A 254 2.75 -3.11 2.06
C HIS A 254 2.95 -3.60 3.50
N GLU A 255 2.50 -2.82 4.49
CA GLU A 255 2.56 -3.17 5.92
C GLU A 255 1.84 -4.48 6.25
N ASN A 256 0.81 -4.81 5.47
CA ASN A 256 -0.04 -5.99 5.61
C ASN A 256 -0.04 -6.86 4.35
N ASN A 257 1.09 -6.94 3.64
CA ASN A 257 1.16 -7.63 2.36
C ASN A 257 0.72 -9.11 2.51
N PRO A 258 -0.43 -9.50 1.91
CA PRO A 258 -1.05 -10.79 2.18
C PRO A 258 -0.22 -11.94 1.60
N ILE A 259 0.49 -11.72 0.49
CA ILE A 259 1.41 -12.71 -0.09
C ILE A 259 2.55 -13.00 0.89
N ILE A 260 3.16 -11.97 1.47
CA ILE A 260 4.23 -12.14 2.48
C ILE A 260 3.70 -12.87 3.71
N LEU A 261 2.56 -12.45 4.25
CA LEU A 261 1.96 -13.05 5.45
C LEU A 261 1.65 -14.53 5.25
N ASP A 262 1.06 -14.91 4.11
CA ASP A 262 0.75 -16.30 3.81
C ASP A 262 1.99 -17.14 3.52
N LEU A 263 2.99 -16.59 2.82
CA LEU A 263 4.27 -17.26 2.60
C LEU A 263 5.02 -17.49 3.91
N LEU A 264 5.01 -16.54 4.85
CA LEU A 264 5.58 -16.72 6.20
C LEU A 264 4.87 -17.82 6.99
N ARG A 265 3.53 -17.90 6.93
CA ARG A 265 2.75 -18.94 7.64
C ARG A 265 3.01 -20.36 7.11
N ARG A 266 3.27 -20.47 5.80
CA ARG A 266 3.57 -21.73 5.08
C ARG A 266 5.07 -22.08 5.07
N HIS A 267 5.94 -21.12 5.38
CA HIS A 267 7.39 -21.30 5.46
C HIS A 267 7.77 -22.45 6.39
N GLY A 268 8.67 -23.32 5.94
CA GLY A 268 9.17 -24.47 6.68
C GLY A 268 8.18 -25.65 6.79
N LYS A 269 6.97 -25.53 6.22
CA LYS A 269 5.92 -26.55 6.25
C LYS A 269 5.59 -27.06 4.85
N GLU A 270 5.16 -26.16 3.98
CA GLU A 270 4.73 -26.47 2.60
C GLU A 270 5.78 -26.02 1.58
N LEU A 271 6.48 -24.93 1.89
CA LEU A 271 7.49 -24.31 1.04
C LEU A 271 8.59 -23.66 1.89
N CYS A 272 9.72 -23.35 1.26
CA CYS A 272 10.80 -22.55 1.83
C CYS A 272 10.73 -21.14 1.22
N PHE A 273 10.07 -20.22 1.92
CA PHE A 273 10.02 -18.80 1.53
C PHE A 273 11.38 -18.13 1.71
N VAL A 274 12.07 -17.85 0.60
CA VAL A 274 13.46 -17.36 0.57
C VAL A 274 13.55 -15.87 0.88
N GLY A 275 12.55 -15.08 0.51
CA GLY A 275 12.50 -13.64 0.79
C GLY A 275 11.77 -12.86 -0.30
N VAL A 276 12.01 -11.55 -0.35
CA VAL A 276 11.33 -10.63 -1.28
C VAL A 276 12.35 -10.01 -2.24
N LEU A 277 12.07 -10.06 -3.54
CA LEU A 277 12.81 -9.36 -4.57
C LEU A 277 11.99 -8.15 -5.04
N LEU A 278 12.56 -6.96 -4.90
CA LEU A 278 11.94 -5.74 -5.39
C LEU A 278 12.24 -5.58 -6.87
N SER A 279 11.20 -5.57 -7.70
CA SER A 279 11.28 -5.32 -9.13
C SER A 279 10.85 -3.89 -9.42
N ASN A 280 11.80 -3.01 -9.72
CA ASN A 280 11.49 -1.63 -10.04
C ASN A 280 10.70 -1.56 -11.34
N GLU A 281 9.50 -1.00 -11.25
CA GLU A 281 8.59 -0.96 -12.38
C GLU A 281 8.68 0.42 -13.04
N SER A 282 9.43 0.52 -14.13
CA SER A 282 9.75 1.80 -14.78
C SER A 282 8.91 2.02 -16.03
N ALA A 283 8.67 3.28 -16.39
CA ALA A 283 7.95 3.62 -17.61
C ALA A 283 8.76 3.27 -18.87
N MET A 284 10.09 3.16 -18.74
CA MET A 284 11.01 3.01 -19.86
C MET A 284 11.33 1.55 -20.14
N LEU A 285 11.04 1.07 -21.35
CA LEU A 285 11.27 -0.33 -21.76
C LEU A 285 12.68 -0.88 -21.45
N LYS A 286 13.72 -0.04 -21.57
CA LYS A 286 15.11 -0.45 -21.25
C LYS A 286 15.27 -0.79 -19.76
N GLU A 287 14.57 -0.06 -18.90
CA GLU A 287 14.60 -0.24 -17.45
C GLU A 287 13.73 -1.41 -17.02
N LYS A 288 12.55 -1.59 -17.61
CA LYS A 288 11.71 -2.79 -17.47
C LYS A 288 12.52 -4.08 -17.71
N LYS A 289 13.22 -4.11 -18.85
CA LYS A 289 14.12 -5.22 -19.20
C LYS A 289 15.23 -5.40 -18.16
N ARG A 290 15.86 -4.30 -17.71
CA ARG A 290 16.93 -4.35 -16.71
C ARG A 290 16.44 -4.98 -15.39
N ALA A 291 15.28 -4.53 -14.89
CA ALA A 291 14.67 -5.05 -13.68
C ALA A 291 14.40 -6.55 -13.82
N ALA A 292 13.64 -6.95 -14.84
CA ALA A 292 13.26 -8.35 -15.05
C ALA A 292 14.45 -9.31 -15.34
N TYR A 293 15.49 -8.84 -16.04
CA TYR A 293 16.73 -9.62 -16.19
C TYR A 293 17.45 -9.80 -14.86
N TYR A 294 17.46 -8.78 -14.01
CA TYR A 294 18.17 -8.84 -12.74
C TYR A 294 17.41 -9.68 -11.71
N THR A 295 16.09 -9.48 -11.54
CA THR A 295 15.24 -10.30 -10.66
C THR A 295 15.32 -11.77 -11.04
N SER A 296 15.16 -12.12 -12.32
CA SER A 296 15.28 -13.51 -12.76
C SER A 296 16.69 -14.10 -12.57
N SER A 297 17.73 -13.27 -12.56
CA SER A 297 19.11 -13.73 -12.31
C SER A 297 19.38 -13.92 -10.83
N LEU A 298 18.83 -13.05 -9.97
CA LEU A 298 18.82 -13.23 -8.52
C LEU A 298 18.06 -14.50 -8.12
N SER A 299 16.87 -14.73 -8.68
CA SER A 299 16.10 -15.97 -8.46
C SER A 299 16.91 -17.22 -8.80
N GLN A 300 17.61 -17.22 -9.95
CA GLN A 300 18.49 -18.33 -10.33
C GLN A 300 19.70 -18.48 -9.40
N LEU A 301 20.32 -17.38 -8.97
CA LEU A 301 21.45 -17.38 -8.04
C LEU A 301 21.04 -17.94 -6.66
N LEU A 302 19.83 -17.63 -6.22
CA LEU A 302 19.23 -18.15 -4.98
C LEU A 302 18.80 -19.63 -5.11
N GLY A 303 18.73 -20.16 -6.34
CA GLY A 303 18.32 -21.54 -6.62
C GLY A 303 16.87 -21.82 -6.27
N VAL A 304 15.97 -20.86 -6.52
CA VAL A 304 14.54 -21.00 -6.24
C VAL A 304 13.83 -21.84 -7.29
N ASP A 305 12.79 -22.57 -6.86
CA ASP A 305 11.97 -23.44 -7.69
C ASP A 305 10.77 -22.70 -8.30
N GLY A 306 10.28 -21.65 -7.62
CA GLY A 306 9.17 -20.83 -8.10
C GLY A 306 9.18 -19.40 -7.57
N VAL A 307 8.42 -18.54 -8.26
CA VAL A 307 8.18 -17.13 -7.92
C VAL A 307 6.70 -16.81 -7.94
N ILE A 308 6.27 -15.96 -7.01
CA ILE A 308 5.00 -15.24 -7.10
C ILE A 308 5.36 -13.81 -7.53
N VAL A 309 4.67 -13.25 -8.51
CA VAL A 309 4.89 -11.88 -8.97
C VAL A 309 3.57 -11.13 -8.81
N SER A 310 3.54 -10.09 -7.97
CA SER A 310 2.41 -9.16 -7.93
C SER A 310 2.77 -7.90 -8.70
N GLU A 311 1.83 -7.42 -9.49
CA GLU A 311 1.90 -6.12 -10.17
C GLU A 311 1.57 -4.96 -9.22
N GLU A 312 1.90 -3.74 -9.63
CA GLU A 312 1.42 -2.50 -9.01
C GLU A 312 1.13 -1.43 -10.08
N GLY A 313 -0.09 -1.39 -10.60
CA GLY A 313 -0.54 -0.46 -11.62
C GLY A 313 -1.36 -1.16 -12.73
N GLY A 314 -1.45 -0.57 -13.92
CA GLY A 314 -2.13 -1.21 -15.04
C GLY A 314 -1.73 -0.63 -16.40
N GLY A 315 -1.86 -1.42 -17.46
CA GLY A 315 -1.44 -1.09 -18.82
C GLY A 315 0.07 -1.18 -19.08
N ASN A 316 0.83 -0.13 -18.77
CA ASN A 316 2.28 -0.13 -19.00
C ASN A 316 3.09 -1.04 -18.03
N PRO A 317 2.72 -1.17 -16.74
CA PRO A 317 3.23 -2.16 -15.78
C PRO A 317 3.16 -3.62 -16.26
N GLU A 318 2.13 -3.98 -17.02
CA GLU A 318 1.86 -5.37 -17.42
C GLU A 318 2.98 -5.92 -18.33
N THR A 319 3.69 -5.05 -19.04
CA THR A 319 4.90 -5.43 -19.78
C THR A 319 6.02 -5.91 -18.83
N ASP A 320 6.19 -5.31 -17.66
CA ASP A 320 7.13 -5.76 -16.63
C ASP A 320 6.69 -7.11 -16.05
N LEU A 321 5.39 -7.27 -15.80
CA LEU A 321 4.80 -8.52 -15.31
C LEU A 321 5.11 -9.66 -16.30
N MET A 322 4.84 -9.46 -17.59
CA MET A 322 5.13 -10.44 -18.64
C MET A 322 6.63 -10.69 -18.85
N PHE A 323 7.49 -9.67 -18.68
CA PHE A 323 8.94 -9.89 -18.70
C PHE A 323 9.40 -10.73 -17.51
N ASN A 324 8.91 -10.47 -16.30
CA ASN A 324 9.23 -11.27 -15.13
C ASN A 324 8.76 -12.72 -15.33
N CYS A 325 7.53 -12.96 -15.79
CA CYS A 325 7.01 -14.29 -16.11
C CYS A 325 7.93 -15.03 -17.11
N ARG A 326 8.08 -14.48 -18.31
CA ARG A 326 8.85 -15.12 -19.39
C ARG A 326 10.30 -15.39 -19.01
N LEU A 327 10.98 -14.44 -18.35
CA LEU A 327 12.40 -14.62 -18.03
C LEU A 327 12.65 -15.63 -16.91
N HIS A 328 11.72 -15.77 -15.95
CA HIS A 328 11.79 -16.80 -14.92
C HIS A 328 11.46 -18.19 -15.49
N GLU A 329 10.39 -18.34 -16.27
CA GLU A 329 10.01 -19.62 -16.89
C GLU A 329 11.08 -20.14 -17.87
N ASN A 330 11.72 -19.26 -18.65
CA ASN A 330 12.85 -19.64 -19.52
C ASN A 330 14.09 -20.14 -18.74
N LYS A 331 14.18 -19.87 -17.44
CA LYS A 331 15.21 -20.40 -16.54
C LYS A 331 14.75 -21.65 -15.79
N GLY A 332 13.54 -22.15 -16.08
CA GLY A 332 12.94 -23.30 -15.41
C GLY A 332 12.37 -22.99 -14.02
N ILE A 333 12.16 -21.71 -13.70
CA ILE A 333 11.60 -21.26 -12.42
C ILE A 333 10.11 -20.98 -12.64
N LYS A 334 9.24 -21.63 -11.86
CA LYS A 334 7.79 -21.53 -12.05
C LYS A 334 7.20 -20.20 -11.60
N THR A 335 6.26 -19.65 -12.36
CA THR A 335 5.69 -18.33 -12.07
C THR A 335 4.20 -18.40 -11.76
N VAL A 336 3.76 -17.64 -10.76
CA VAL A 336 2.34 -17.28 -10.55
C VAL A 336 2.25 -15.77 -10.57
N LEU A 337 1.32 -15.24 -11.35
CA LEU A 337 1.09 -13.80 -11.49
C LEU A 337 -0.15 -13.37 -10.71
N VAL A 338 -0.08 -12.21 -10.06
CA VAL A 338 -1.20 -11.55 -9.40
C VAL A 338 -1.31 -10.13 -9.97
N THR A 339 -2.48 -9.80 -10.50
CA THR A 339 -2.74 -8.58 -11.29
C THR A 339 -4.23 -8.19 -11.19
N ASP A 340 -4.63 -7.06 -11.75
CA ASP A 340 -6.02 -6.74 -12.07
C ASP A 340 -6.26 -6.74 -13.60
N GLU A 341 -7.43 -6.31 -14.04
CA GLU A 341 -7.74 -6.22 -15.46
C GLU A 341 -8.48 -4.93 -15.81
N TYR A 342 -8.28 -4.44 -17.04
CA TYR A 342 -9.00 -3.30 -17.61
C TYR A 342 -9.79 -3.74 -18.86
N CYS A 343 -10.78 -4.62 -18.64
CA CYS A 343 -11.58 -5.25 -19.70
C CYS A 343 -12.70 -4.36 -20.27
N GLY A 344 -12.71 -3.06 -19.98
CA GLY A 344 -13.85 -2.18 -20.31
C GLY A 344 -15.07 -2.43 -19.43
N ARG A 345 -16.07 -1.54 -19.52
CA ARG A 345 -17.22 -1.49 -18.59
C ARG A 345 -18.09 -2.76 -18.60
N ASP A 346 -18.16 -3.44 -19.74
CA ASP A 346 -18.92 -4.67 -19.93
C ASP A 346 -18.07 -5.94 -19.79
N GLY A 347 -16.75 -5.78 -19.57
CA GLY A 347 -15.79 -6.88 -19.47
C GLY A 347 -15.49 -7.57 -20.80
N ALA A 348 -15.78 -6.94 -21.94
CA ALA A 348 -15.62 -7.56 -23.26
C ALA A 348 -14.29 -7.23 -23.97
N SER A 349 -13.50 -6.29 -23.43
CA SER A 349 -12.19 -5.94 -23.98
C SER A 349 -11.10 -6.89 -23.48
N GLN A 350 -9.96 -6.89 -24.17
CA GLN A 350 -8.75 -7.52 -23.68
C GLN A 350 -8.35 -6.87 -22.34
N GLY A 351 -8.15 -7.69 -21.29
CA GLY A 351 -7.91 -7.20 -19.94
C GLY A 351 -6.52 -6.65 -19.68
N LEU A 352 -5.50 -7.23 -20.33
CA LEU A 352 -4.09 -6.85 -20.20
C LEU A 352 -3.56 -6.37 -21.55
N ALA A 353 -2.83 -5.27 -21.57
CA ALA A 353 -2.12 -4.68 -22.70
C ALA A 353 -0.94 -5.53 -23.22
N ASP A 354 -0.32 -6.36 -22.39
CA ASP A 354 0.71 -7.34 -22.81
C ASP A 354 0.40 -8.74 -22.27
N VAL A 355 0.77 -9.77 -23.05
CA VAL A 355 0.57 -11.18 -22.71
C VAL A 355 1.74 -12.02 -23.23
N THR A 356 2.06 -13.11 -22.54
CA THR A 356 3.06 -14.09 -22.99
C THR A 356 2.53 -15.52 -22.81
N PRO A 357 2.86 -16.49 -23.70
CA PRO A 357 2.38 -17.87 -23.58
C PRO A 357 2.81 -18.58 -22.29
N GLU A 358 3.88 -18.14 -21.65
CA GLU A 358 4.37 -18.66 -20.37
C GLU A 358 3.49 -18.27 -19.17
N ALA A 359 2.64 -17.25 -19.31
CA ALA A 359 1.72 -16.81 -18.27
C ALA A 359 0.47 -17.70 -18.21
N ASP A 360 0.64 -18.94 -17.72
CA ASP A 360 -0.43 -19.95 -17.62
C ASP A 360 -1.06 -20.07 -16.21
N ALA A 361 -0.53 -19.34 -15.23
CA ALA A 361 -1.03 -19.24 -13.86
C ALA A 361 -1.18 -17.77 -13.44
N VAL A 362 -2.35 -17.19 -13.70
CA VAL A 362 -2.67 -15.78 -13.40
C VAL A 362 -3.87 -15.71 -12.46
N VAL A 363 -3.73 -14.93 -11.39
CA VAL A 363 -4.79 -14.56 -10.46
C VAL A 363 -5.13 -13.10 -10.69
N THR A 364 -6.42 -12.82 -10.90
CA THR A 364 -6.95 -11.48 -11.20
C THR A 364 -7.83 -10.98 -10.06
N ASN A 365 -7.58 -9.74 -9.63
CA ASN A 365 -8.25 -9.06 -8.53
C ASN A 365 -9.40 -8.15 -8.99
N GLY A 366 -9.94 -8.38 -10.19
CA GLY A 366 -11.15 -7.73 -10.68
C GLY A 366 -10.93 -6.86 -11.92
N ASN A 367 -12.01 -6.18 -12.35
CA ASN A 367 -12.00 -5.28 -13.50
C ASN A 367 -12.09 -3.81 -13.06
N GLY A 368 -11.00 -3.05 -13.22
CA GLY A 368 -10.93 -1.64 -12.84
C GLY A 368 -11.93 -0.75 -13.58
N ASN A 369 -12.36 -1.13 -14.80
CA ASN A 369 -13.30 -0.34 -15.61
C ASN A 369 -14.78 -0.55 -15.26
N GLN A 370 -15.11 -1.43 -14.32
CA GLN A 370 -16.51 -1.58 -13.92
C GLN A 370 -17.04 -0.24 -13.42
N PHE A 371 -18.17 0.20 -13.97
CA PHE A 371 -18.76 1.49 -13.64
C PHE A 371 -19.71 1.37 -12.45
N VAL A 372 -19.62 2.30 -11.50
CA VAL A 372 -20.43 2.32 -10.29
C VAL A 372 -21.03 3.70 -10.06
N VAL A 373 -22.23 3.72 -9.47
CA VAL A 373 -22.89 4.94 -9.01
C VAL A 373 -22.94 4.91 -7.49
N LEU A 374 -22.14 5.77 -6.88
CA LEU A 374 -22.03 5.95 -5.44
C LEU A 374 -23.08 6.97 -4.98
N PRO A 375 -23.80 6.70 -3.87
CA PRO A 375 -24.79 7.64 -3.36
C PRO A 375 -24.12 8.92 -2.83
N LYS A 376 -24.92 9.97 -2.67
CA LYS A 376 -24.53 11.16 -1.93
C LYS A 376 -24.29 10.81 -0.46
N MET A 377 -23.16 11.26 0.09
CA MET A 377 -22.88 11.18 1.53
C MET A 377 -23.31 12.45 2.26
N GLU A 378 -23.68 12.33 3.54
CA GLU A 378 -24.05 13.47 4.38
C GLU A 378 -22.87 14.41 4.61
N ARG A 379 -21.65 13.86 4.75
CA ARG A 379 -20.41 14.61 4.93
C ARG A 379 -19.35 14.20 3.92
N VAL A 380 -18.60 15.20 3.42
CA VAL A 380 -17.39 14.99 2.64
C VAL A 380 -16.20 15.56 3.42
N ILE A 381 -15.15 14.77 3.57
CA ILE A 381 -13.87 15.18 4.16
C ILE A 381 -12.87 15.36 3.02
N GLY A 382 -12.36 16.58 2.87
CA GLY A 382 -11.47 16.97 1.77
C GLY A 382 -12.20 17.79 0.68
N ASP A 383 -11.87 17.58 -0.58
CA ASP A 383 -12.39 18.33 -1.73
C ASP A 383 -13.10 17.40 -2.73
N ILE A 384 -14.43 17.46 -2.76
CA ILE A 384 -15.25 16.63 -3.66
C ILE A 384 -15.00 16.92 -5.13
N GLU A 385 -14.59 18.15 -5.50
CA GLU A 385 -14.45 18.53 -6.91
C GLU A 385 -13.31 17.78 -7.59
N THR A 386 -12.36 17.22 -6.82
CA THR A 386 -11.30 16.39 -7.39
C THR A 386 -11.85 15.14 -8.06
N VAL A 387 -13.03 14.64 -7.66
CA VAL A 387 -13.71 13.50 -8.32
C VAL A 387 -13.87 13.70 -9.83
N ARG A 388 -13.98 14.96 -10.28
CA ARG A 388 -14.11 15.27 -11.71
C ARG A 388 -12.85 15.03 -12.53
N ILE A 389 -11.71 14.92 -11.85
CA ILE A 389 -10.39 14.86 -12.47
C ILE A 389 -9.60 13.62 -12.01
N ILE A 390 -10.04 12.89 -10.98
CA ILE A 390 -9.38 11.64 -10.58
C ILE A 390 -9.50 10.57 -11.67
N THR A 391 -8.57 9.62 -11.66
CA THR A 391 -8.65 8.43 -12.54
C THR A 391 -9.92 7.63 -12.23
N GLY A 392 -10.67 7.26 -13.27
CA GLY A 392 -12.00 6.65 -13.16
C GLY A 392 -13.15 7.66 -13.06
N GLY A 393 -12.86 8.94 -12.78
CA GLY A 393 -13.82 10.04 -12.83
C GLY A 393 -13.75 10.86 -14.12
N ASN A 394 -14.68 11.81 -14.27
CA ASN A 394 -14.74 12.76 -15.39
C ASN A 394 -15.54 14.01 -14.99
N VAL A 395 -15.58 15.01 -15.88
CA VAL A 395 -16.27 16.29 -15.63
C VAL A 395 -17.74 16.16 -15.23
N ASP A 396 -18.41 15.07 -15.59
CA ASP A 396 -19.82 14.80 -15.29
C ASP A 396 -19.99 13.78 -14.14
N SER A 397 -18.90 13.43 -13.43
CA SER A 397 -18.93 12.41 -12.37
C SER A 397 -19.75 12.80 -11.15
N ILE A 398 -19.98 14.08 -10.88
CA ILE A 398 -20.84 14.52 -9.76
C ILE A 398 -22.19 14.95 -10.34
N GLY A 399 -23.24 14.21 -10.00
CA GLY A 399 -24.61 14.49 -10.39
C GLY A 399 -25.20 15.69 -9.64
N GLU A 400 -26.27 16.29 -10.19
CA GLU A 400 -26.98 17.41 -9.56
C GLU A 400 -27.59 17.04 -8.19
N ASP A 401 -27.91 15.77 -8.00
CA ASP A 401 -28.41 15.20 -6.74
C ASP A 401 -27.30 14.85 -5.73
N GLY A 402 -26.02 15.07 -6.11
CA GLY A 402 -24.83 14.78 -5.31
C GLY A 402 -24.35 13.33 -5.38
N THR A 403 -24.95 12.48 -6.22
CA THR A 403 -24.39 11.16 -6.53
C THR A 403 -23.06 11.27 -7.26
N VAL A 404 -22.22 10.23 -7.15
CA VAL A 404 -20.93 10.16 -7.83
C VAL A 404 -20.87 8.94 -8.74
N SER A 405 -20.63 9.18 -10.03
CA SER A 405 -20.53 8.15 -11.07
C SER A 405 -19.08 8.02 -11.53
N VAL A 406 -18.44 6.89 -11.23
CA VAL A 406 -17.02 6.63 -11.48
C VAL A 406 -16.79 5.17 -11.89
N GLU A 407 -15.64 4.89 -12.48
CA GLU A 407 -15.11 3.52 -12.56
C GLU A 407 -14.59 3.09 -11.18
N ILE A 408 -14.63 1.79 -10.87
CA ILE A 408 -14.11 1.23 -9.60
C ILE A 408 -12.64 1.63 -9.38
N ALA A 409 -11.87 1.82 -10.46
CA ALA A 409 -10.51 2.35 -10.40
C ALA A 409 -10.34 3.68 -9.62
N ALA A 410 -11.42 4.44 -9.37
CA ALA A 410 -11.41 5.65 -8.54
C ALA A 410 -11.47 5.36 -7.02
N ILE A 411 -11.87 4.15 -6.62
CA ILE A 411 -12.02 3.74 -5.23
C ILE A 411 -10.67 3.23 -4.74
N MET A 412 -10.20 3.73 -3.59
CA MET A 412 -8.87 3.42 -3.09
C MET A 412 -8.70 1.92 -2.82
N GLY A 413 -7.70 1.29 -3.44
CA GLY A 413 -7.29 -0.08 -3.17
C GLY A 413 -8.21 -1.19 -3.69
N SER A 414 -9.28 -0.84 -4.41
CA SER A 414 -10.33 -1.81 -4.77
C SER A 414 -9.84 -3.00 -5.58
N CYS A 415 -8.87 -2.78 -6.45
CA CYS A 415 -8.24 -3.78 -7.30
C CYS A 415 -6.79 -4.07 -6.85
N CYS A 416 -6.48 -3.92 -5.56
CA CYS A 416 -5.12 -4.11 -5.05
C CYS A 416 -4.51 -5.44 -5.51
N GLU A 417 -3.42 -5.36 -6.26
CA GLU A 417 -2.82 -6.48 -6.99
C GLU A 417 -1.95 -7.40 -6.12
N MET A 418 -1.94 -7.14 -4.82
CA MET A 418 -1.41 -8.08 -3.82
C MET A 418 -2.46 -9.11 -3.39
N GLY A 419 -3.74 -8.92 -3.74
CA GLY A 419 -4.85 -9.77 -3.28
C GLY A 419 -5.35 -9.39 -1.88
N TYR A 420 -5.27 -8.10 -1.55
CA TYR A 420 -5.74 -7.57 -0.26
C TYR A 420 -7.26 -7.56 -0.18
N GLU A 421 -7.92 -7.22 -1.29
CA GLU A 421 -9.37 -7.23 -1.41
C GLU A 421 -9.90 -8.54 -2.02
N HIS A 422 -11.22 -8.73 -1.98
CA HIS A 422 -11.86 -9.99 -2.37
C HIS A 422 -12.47 -9.98 -3.77
N MET A 423 -12.21 -8.95 -4.57
CA MET A 423 -12.66 -8.92 -5.96
C MET A 423 -11.91 -9.96 -6.78
N THR A 424 -12.60 -10.56 -7.75
CA THR A 424 -12.00 -11.53 -8.66
C THR A 424 -12.75 -11.53 -9.99
N THR A 425 -12.02 -11.65 -11.09
CA THR A 425 -12.63 -11.89 -12.41
C THR A 425 -12.77 -13.39 -12.63
N ARG A 426 -13.90 -13.81 -13.20
CA ARG A 426 -14.12 -15.18 -13.68
C ARG A 426 -14.32 -15.15 -15.18
N LEU A 427 -13.48 -15.91 -15.89
CA LEU A 427 -13.68 -16.17 -17.31
C LEU A 427 -15.06 -16.81 -17.50
N ARG A 428 -15.86 -16.24 -18.41
CA ARG A 428 -17.20 -16.72 -18.73
C ARG A 428 -17.18 -17.88 -19.71
#